data_AF-A0A8S9XDB0-F1
#
_entry.id   AF-A0A8S9XDB0-F1
#
_cell.length_a   1.000
_cell.length_b   1.000
_cell.length_c   1.000
_cell.angle_alpha   90.00
_cell.angle_beta   90.00
_cell.angle_gamma   90.00
#
_symmetry.space_group_name_H-M   'P 1'
#
loop_
_entity.id
_entity.type
_entity.pdbx_description
1 polymer ?
#
loop_
_entity_poly.entity_id
_entity_poly.type
_entity_poly.pdbx_seq_one_letter_code
_entity_poly.pdbx_strand_id
1 'polypeptide(L)'
;MGEKLTGEFQYLSAVATKISSALSDRDQKVARKWINKLSSYESKSIDVARSRNDLMRSLVGVLRSELLFRVLSTKKVKAKIKGADLKELKREIATFGEPGHTSRILKNVYEPDRAQTSFMSIWSPDKRTYLAAKPIAGEGALIYMAVTPHPELGWDLPDPNTFTTDFYRYPTEDCLPPL
;
A
#
# COMPACT_ATOMS: atom_id res chain seq x y z
N MET A 1 12.14 17.67 33.52
CA MET A 1 11.88 16.23 33.23
C MET A 1 10.75 16.04 32.21
N GLY A 2 9.62 16.77 32.32
CA GLY A 2 8.51 16.69 31.36
C GLY A 2 8.89 17.04 29.91
N GLU A 3 9.67 18.10 29.67
CA GLU A 3 10.11 18.49 28.32
C GLU A 3 10.91 17.39 27.60
N LYS A 4 11.74 16.65 28.34
CA LYS A 4 12.50 15.51 27.79
C LYS A 4 11.58 14.39 27.30
N LEU A 5 10.47 14.13 28.02
CA LEU A 5 9.48 13.12 27.64
C LEU A 5 8.66 13.55 26.42
N THR A 6 8.35 14.84 26.31
CA THR A 6 7.70 15.40 25.11
C THR A 6 8.60 15.32 23.89
N GLY A 7 9.88 15.67 24.02
CA GLY A 7 10.86 15.54 22.93
C GLY A 7 11.05 14.08 22.49
N GLU A 8 11.11 13.15 23.43
CA GLU A 8 11.14 11.72 23.12
C GLU A 8 9.89 11.26 22.35
N PHE A 9 8.70 11.69 22.79
CA PHE A 9 7.47 11.34 22.10
C PHE A 9 7.44 11.84 20.65
N GLN A 10 7.87 13.07 20.41
CA GLN A 10 7.96 13.66 19.08
C GLN A 10 8.93 12.88 18.19
N TYR A 11 10.10 12.53 18.74
CA TYR A 11 11.07 11.67 18.06
C TYR A 11 10.47 10.31 17.67
N LEU A 12 9.86 9.60 18.63
CA LEU A 12 9.26 8.29 18.36
C LEU A 12 8.09 8.38 17.37
N SER A 13 7.30 9.46 17.42
CA SER A 13 6.20 9.70 16.49
C SER A 13 6.70 9.91 15.06
N ALA A 14 7.80 10.64 14.88
CA ALA A 14 8.44 10.83 13.58
C ALA A 14 8.98 9.50 13.03
N VAL A 15 9.64 8.70 13.88
CA VAL A 15 10.12 7.35 13.52
C VAL A 15 8.95 6.45 13.11
N ALA A 16 7.89 6.39 13.91
CA ALA A 16 6.70 5.59 13.63
C ALA A 16 6.03 6.00 12.31
N THR A 17 5.93 7.31 12.05
CA THR A 17 5.37 7.84 10.79
C THR A 17 6.19 7.38 9.59
N LYS A 18 7.52 7.48 9.67
CA LYS A 18 8.42 7.06 8.59
C LYS A 18 8.34 5.55 8.35
N ILE A 19 8.30 4.72 9.40
CA ILE A 19 8.09 3.27 9.27
C ILE A 19 6.72 3.00 8.65
N SER A 20 5.67 3.71 9.08
CA SER A 20 4.32 3.48 8.58
C SER A 20 4.20 3.71 7.08
N SER A 21 4.84 4.76 6.53
CA SER A 21 4.86 5.00 5.08
C SER A 21 5.49 3.86 4.28
N ALA A 22 6.21 2.96 4.97
CA ALA A 22 6.82 1.78 4.38
C ALA A 22 5.90 0.53 4.37
N LEU A 23 4.69 0.64 4.90
CA LEU A 23 3.72 -0.47 5.02
C LEU A 23 2.65 -0.41 3.92
N SER A 24 1.76 -1.41 3.87
CA SER A 24 0.59 -1.37 2.97
C SER A 24 -0.37 -0.24 3.33
N ASP A 25 -1.23 0.17 2.40
CA ASP A 25 -2.27 1.18 2.65
C ASP A 25 -3.18 0.83 3.83
N ARG A 26 -3.49 -0.47 4.00
CA ARG A 26 -4.29 -0.96 5.13
C ARG A 26 -3.56 -0.73 6.45
N ASP A 27 -2.30 -1.15 6.54
CA ASP A 27 -1.53 -1.06 7.78
C ASP A 27 -1.11 0.38 8.08
N GLN A 28 -0.86 1.18 7.04
CA GLN A 28 -0.66 2.62 7.15
C GLN A 28 -1.86 3.31 7.81
N LYS A 29 -3.09 2.94 7.45
CA LYS A 29 -4.30 3.51 8.07
C LYS A 29 -4.39 3.12 9.55
N VAL A 30 -4.09 1.87 9.88
CA VAL A 30 -4.09 1.38 11.27
C VAL A 30 -2.99 2.07 12.09
N ALA A 31 -1.77 2.15 11.55
CA ALA A 31 -0.64 2.82 12.19
C ALA A 31 -0.95 4.29 12.46
N ARG A 32 -1.45 5.03 11.46
CA ARG A 32 -1.86 6.44 11.62
C ARG A 32 -2.92 6.62 12.70
N LYS A 33 -3.92 5.73 12.75
CA LYS A 33 -4.95 5.76 13.80
C LYS A 33 -4.33 5.64 15.20
N TRP A 34 -3.38 4.73 15.40
CA TRP A 34 -2.71 4.54 16.69
C TRP A 34 -1.76 5.69 17.04
N ILE A 35 -0.99 6.20 16.08
CA ILE A 35 -0.13 7.37 16.26
C ILE A 35 -0.97 8.57 16.72
N ASN A 36 -2.06 8.87 16.00
CA ASN A 36 -2.95 9.98 16.35
C ASN A 36 -3.61 9.80 17.72
N LYS A 37 -4.02 8.57 18.05
CA LYS A 37 -4.59 8.25 19.36
C LYS A 37 -3.58 8.51 20.48
N LEU A 38 -2.34 8.05 20.35
CA LEU A 38 -1.30 8.30 21.34
C LEU A 38 -0.95 9.79 21.45
N SER A 39 -0.95 10.52 20.34
CA SER A 39 -0.74 11.97 20.34
C SER A 39 -1.82 12.73 21.11
N SER A 40 -3.06 12.21 21.12
CA SER A 40 -4.17 12.83 21.88
C SER A 40 -4.04 12.70 23.40
N TYR A 41 -3.15 11.84 23.91
CA TYR A 41 -2.90 11.65 25.35
C TYR A 41 -1.93 12.67 25.96
N GLU A 42 -1.93 13.90 25.45
CA GLU A 42 -1.13 14.97 26.05
C GLU A 42 -1.58 15.23 27.49
N SER A 43 -0.64 15.15 28.43
CA SER A 43 -0.91 15.27 29.85
C SER A 43 0.27 15.94 30.56
N LYS A 44 -0.05 16.76 31.57
CA LYS A 44 0.94 17.38 32.47
C LYS A 44 1.51 16.39 33.47
N SER A 45 0.87 15.22 33.64
CA SER A 45 1.36 14.15 34.51
C SER A 45 2.56 13.43 33.91
N ILE A 46 3.64 13.35 34.68
CA ILE A 46 4.89 12.68 34.28
C ILE A 46 4.65 11.19 34.02
N ASP A 47 3.81 10.52 34.81
CA ASP A 47 3.56 9.08 34.67
C ASP A 47 2.73 8.76 33.42
N VAL A 48 1.79 9.65 33.08
CA VAL A 48 1.02 9.54 31.84
C VAL A 48 1.93 9.77 30.63
N ALA A 49 2.83 10.77 30.70
CA ALA A 49 3.81 11.01 29.64
C ALA A 49 4.78 9.83 29.45
N ARG A 50 5.27 9.21 30.54
CA ARG A 50 6.09 7.99 30.47
C ARG A 50 5.33 6.83 29.84
N SER A 51 4.12 6.56 30.32
CA SER A 51 3.27 5.47 29.80
C SER A 51 2.97 5.66 28.30
N ARG A 52 2.70 6.89 27.87
CA ARG A 52 2.52 7.24 26.45
C ARG A 52 3.77 6.91 25.62
N ASN A 53 4.95 7.26 26.13
CA ASN A 53 6.21 6.98 25.44
C ASN A 53 6.48 5.47 25.37
N ASP A 54 6.21 4.72 26.44
CA ASP A 54 6.35 3.26 26.48
C ASP A 54 5.44 2.58 25.45
N LEU A 55 4.19 3.04 25.34
CA LEU A 55 3.25 2.58 24.32
C LEU A 55 3.74 2.92 22.91
N MET A 56 4.30 4.12 22.70
CA MET A 56 4.85 4.49 21.39
C MET A 56 6.09 3.66 21.02
N ARG A 57 6.99 3.37 21.96
CA ARG A 57 8.14 2.46 21.72
C ARG A 57 7.65 1.06 21.32
N SER A 58 6.63 0.56 22.01
CA SER A 58 6.00 -0.73 21.69
C SER A 58 5.40 -0.72 20.28
N LEU A 59 4.70 0.35 19.91
CA LEU A 59 4.14 0.54 18.56
C LEU A 59 5.24 0.54 17.50
N VAL A 60 6.34 1.28 17.70
CA VAL A 60 7.50 1.28 16.80
C VAL A 60 8.06 -0.13 16.62
N GLY A 61 8.15 -0.92 17.69
CA GLY A 61 8.59 -2.32 17.64
C GLY A 61 7.68 -3.21 16.79
N VAL A 62 6.36 -3.05 16.93
CA VAL A 62 5.37 -3.78 16.12
C VAL A 62 5.48 -3.39 14.64
N LEU A 63 5.58 -2.09 14.33
CA LEU A 63 5.70 -1.60 12.95
C LEU A 63 6.98 -2.12 12.28
N ARG A 64 8.11 -2.15 13.00
CA ARG A 64 9.37 -2.73 12.51
C ARG A 64 9.26 -4.23 12.26
N SER A 65 8.57 -4.95 13.15
CA SER A 65 8.37 -6.40 13.00
C SER A 65 7.51 -6.74 11.78
N GLU A 66 6.44 -5.97 11.55
CA GLU A 66 5.59 -6.11 10.36
C GLU A 66 6.37 -5.79 9.07
N LEU A 67 7.16 -4.72 9.08
CA LEU A 67 8.03 -4.39 7.95
C LEU A 67 9.03 -5.51 7.64
N LEU A 68 9.65 -6.09 8.66
CA LEU A 68 10.55 -7.25 8.50
C LEU A 68 9.81 -8.45 7.92
N PHE A 69 8.63 -8.78 8.45
CA PHE A 69 7.83 -9.90 7.98
C PHE A 69 7.49 -9.75 6.49
N ARG A 70 7.07 -8.57 6.06
CA ARG A 70 6.78 -8.26 4.65
C ARG A 70 8.00 -8.43 3.77
N VAL A 71 9.11 -7.83 4.16
CA VAL A 71 10.38 -7.94 3.44
C VAL A 71 10.77 -9.41 3.24
N LEU A 72 10.69 -10.22 4.30
CA LEU A 72 11.04 -11.64 4.23
C LEU A 72 10.02 -12.48 3.44
N SER A 73 8.77 -12.02 3.37
CA SER A 73 7.69 -12.68 2.61
C SER A 73 7.80 -12.46 1.10
N THR A 74 8.57 -11.45 0.66
CA THR A 74 8.78 -11.18 -0.77
C THR A 74 9.59 -12.31 -1.43
N LYS A 75 9.05 -12.90 -2.51
CA LYS A 75 9.69 -14.03 -3.23
C LYS A 75 11.15 -13.75 -3.64
N LYS A 76 11.45 -12.51 -4.07
CA LYS A 76 12.81 -12.05 -4.44
C LYS A 76 13.80 -12.17 -3.26
N VAL A 77 13.35 -11.87 -2.06
CA VAL A 77 14.16 -11.82 -0.84
C VAL A 77 14.36 -13.22 -0.28
N LYS A 78 13.26 -13.98 -0.20
CA LYS A 78 13.28 -15.38 0.26
C LYS A 78 14.21 -16.26 -0.57
N ALA A 79 14.38 -15.97 -1.86
CA ALA A 79 15.27 -16.70 -2.75
C ALA A 79 16.74 -16.28 -2.67
N LYS A 80 17.07 -15.09 -2.13
CA LYS A 80 18.42 -14.51 -2.19
C LYS A 80 19.09 -14.27 -0.83
N ILE A 81 18.33 -14.09 0.25
CA ILE A 81 18.90 -13.81 1.58
C ILE A 81 19.59 -15.04 2.15
N LYS A 82 20.86 -14.88 2.54
CA LYS A 82 21.63 -15.86 3.32
C LYS A 82 21.79 -15.38 4.77
N GLY A 83 22.34 -16.24 5.64
CA GLY A 83 22.37 -16.00 7.09
C GLY A 83 23.05 -14.69 7.54
N ALA A 84 24.12 -14.24 6.85
CA ALA A 84 24.78 -12.97 7.15
C ALA A 84 23.90 -11.77 6.75
N ASP A 85 23.29 -11.81 5.56
CA ASP A 85 22.38 -10.77 5.05
C ASP A 85 21.13 -10.64 5.92
N LEU A 86 20.63 -11.75 6.49
CA LEU A 86 19.49 -11.73 7.41
C LEU A 86 19.81 -10.98 8.70
N LYS A 87 21.03 -11.15 9.24
CA LYS A 87 21.47 -10.41 10.45
C LYS A 87 21.61 -8.93 10.16
N GLU A 88 22.14 -8.57 8.99
CA GLU A 88 22.28 -7.18 8.58
C GLU A 88 20.92 -6.52 8.33
N LEU A 89 20.00 -7.21 7.64
CA LEU A 89 18.63 -6.76 7.44
C LEU A 89 17.90 -6.51 8.78
N LYS A 90 18.04 -7.40 9.76
CA LYS A 90 17.45 -7.20 11.09
C LYS A 90 18.00 -5.95 11.78
N ARG A 91 19.30 -5.66 11.64
CA ARG A 91 19.91 -4.42 12.16
C ARG A 91 19.43 -3.18 11.42
N GLU A 92 19.30 -3.26 10.10
CA GLU A 92 18.73 -2.16 9.31
C GLU A 92 17.29 -1.86 9.74
N ILE A 93 16.43 -2.87 9.84
CA ILE A 93 15.04 -2.70 10.29
C ILE A 93 14.97 -2.14 11.72
N ALA A 94 15.85 -2.61 12.62
CA ALA A 94 15.88 -2.16 14.01
C ALA A 94 16.16 -0.66 14.15
N THR A 95 16.85 -0.05 13.18
CA THR A 95 17.14 1.40 13.15
C THR A 95 16.33 2.14 12.08
N PHE A 96 15.45 1.44 11.35
CA PHE A 96 14.64 2.04 10.30
C PHE A 96 13.72 3.10 10.90
N GLY A 97 13.61 4.22 10.18
CA GLY A 97 12.86 5.40 10.61
C GLY A 97 13.70 6.43 11.39
N GLU A 98 14.87 6.07 11.91
CA GLU A 98 15.71 6.98 12.70
C GLU A 98 16.46 8.00 11.82
N PRO A 99 16.82 9.18 12.36
CA PRO A 99 17.66 10.15 11.66
C PRO A 99 19.02 9.53 11.33
N GLY A 100 19.53 9.78 10.12
CA GLY A 100 20.84 9.24 9.70
C GLY A 100 20.84 7.76 9.30
N HIS A 101 19.71 7.05 9.42
CA HIS A 101 19.61 5.66 8.93
C HIS A 101 19.84 5.59 7.42
N THR A 102 20.77 4.72 7.00
CA THR A 102 21.05 4.42 5.59
C THR A 102 20.49 3.05 5.25
N SER A 103 19.42 3.04 4.45
CA SER A 103 18.77 1.82 3.98
C SER A 103 19.54 1.26 2.77
N ARG A 104 20.50 0.35 2.94
CA ARG A 104 21.21 -0.27 1.81
C ARG A 104 20.47 -1.50 1.30
N ILE A 105 20.15 -2.44 2.20
CA ILE A 105 19.39 -3.65 1.85
C ILE A 105 17.94 -3.28 1.59
N LEU A 106 17.37 -2.44 2.45
CA LEU A 106 16.03 -1.94 2.24
C LEU A 106 15.91 -1.22 0.89
N LYS A 107 16.81 -0.36 0.41
CA LYS A 107 16.63 0.24 -0.95
C LYS A 107 16.57 -0.77 -2.11
N ASN A 108 17.25 -1.91 -1.98
CA ASN A 108 17.30 -2.95 -3.02
C ASN A 108 16.13 -3.95 -2.93
N VAL A 109 15.43 -3.97 -1.80
CA VAL A 109 14.33 -4.89 -1.47
C VAL A 109 12.98 -4.15 -1.42
N TYR A 110 13.04 -2.92 -0.95
CA TYR A 110 12.03 -1.88 -0.96
C TYR A 110 12.07 -1.20 -2.33
N GLU A 111 11.67 -1.95 -3.35
CA GLU A 111 10.72 -1.33 -4.26
C GLU A 111 9.49 -1.11 -3.38
N PRO A 112 9.12 0.14 -2.99
CA PRO A 112 7.73 0.33 -2.57
C PRO A 112 6.95 -0.37 -3.65
N ASP A 113 6.03 -1.24 -3.27
CA ASP A 113 5.15 -1.86 -4.23
C ASP A 113 4.35 -0.73 -4.88
N ARG A 114 4.95 -0.05 -5.86
CA ARG A 114 4.29 0.81 -6.82
C ARG A 114 3.30 -0.04 -7.62
N ALA A 115 3.39 -1.37 -7.50
CA ALA A 115 2.36 -2.32 -7.87
C ALA A 115 1.44 -2.71 -6.69
N GLN A 116 0.85 -1.72 -6.02
CA GLN A 116 -0.57 -1.86 -5.66
C GLN A 116 -1.35 -0.55 -5.70
N THR A 117 -1.11 0.27 -6.72
CA THR A 117 -2.24 0.87 -7.45
C THR A 117 -2.88 -0.25 -8.28
N SER A 118 -3.53 -1.24 -7.66
CA SER A 118 -4.11 -2.33 -8.43
C SER A 118 -5.25 -1.75 -9.25
N PHE A 119 -4.98 -1.52 -10.53
CA PHE A 119 -6.01 -1.43 -11.54
C PHE A 119 -6.92 -2.65 -11.36
N MET A 120 -8.18 -2.42 -11.00
CA MET A 120 -9.19 -3.47 -11.03
C MET A 120 -9.95 -3.31 -12.33
N SER A 121 -10.15 -4.41 -13.04
CA SER A 121 -11.15 -4.48 -14.09
C SER A 121 -12.00 -5.72 -13.92
N ILE A 122 -13.30 -5.56 -14.11
CA ILE A 122 -14.27 -6.64 -13.96
C ILE A 122 -15.37 -6.48 -14.98
N TRP A 123 -15.75 -7.58 -15.61
CA TRP A 123 -17.01 -7.71 -16.34
C TRP A 123 -18.08 -8.24 -15.40
N SER A 124 -19.31 -7.74 -15.50
CA SER A 124 -20.46 -8.35 -14.85
C SER A 124 -20.64 -9.79 -15.36
N PRO A 125 -21.23 -10.70 -14.55
CA PRO A 125 -21.37 -12.11 -14.94
C PRO A 125 -22.12 -12.32 -16.27
N ASP A 126 -23.04 -11.41 -16.61
CA ASP A 126 -23.81 -11.38 -17.85
C ASP A 126 -23.08 -10.69 -19.02
N LYS A 127 -21.83 -10.26 -18.82
CA LYS A 127 -20.97 -9.56 -19.80
C LYS A 127 -21.53 -8.24 -20.32
N ARG A 128 -22.53 -7.65 -19.66
CA ARG A 128 -23.16 -6.39 -20.08
C ARG A 128 -22.43 -5.15 -19.59
N THR A 129 -21.74 -5.23 -18.46
CA THR A 129 -21.08 -4.09 -17.83
C THR A 129 -19.61 -4.37 -17.62
N TYR A 130 -18.74 -3.52 -18.14
CA TYR A 130 -17.32 -3.48 -17.80
C TYR A 130 -17.06 -2.32 -16.85
N LEU A 131 -16.33 -2.60 -15.77
CA LEU A 131 -15.87 -1.59 -14.84
C LEU A 131 -14.36 -1.72 -14.69
N ALA A 132 -13.64 -0.64 -14.93
CA ALA A 132 -12.23 -0.51 -14.60
C ALA A 132 -12.01 0.65 -13.63
N ALA A 133 -11.30 0.41 -12.54
CA ALA A 133 -10.99 1.43 -11.55
C ALA A 133 -9.48 1.48 -11.26
N LYS A 134 -8.93 2.69 -11.29
CA LYS A 134 -7.55 2.98 -10.89
C LYS A 134 -7.57 4.01 -9.76
N PRO A 135 -7.12 3.67 -8.54
CA PRO A 135 -7.00 4.65 -7.47
C PRO A 135 -5.94 5.70 -7.84
N ILE A 136 -6.23 6.98 -7.59
CA ILE A 136 -5.28 8.09 -7.70
C ILE A 136 -4.97 8.59 -6.29
N ALA A 137 -3.71 8.49 -5.89
CA ALA A 137 -3.28 8.82 -4.53
C ALA A 137 -3.59 10.28 -4.18
N GLY A 138 -4.41 10.50 -3.15
CA GLY A 138 -4.79 11.84 -2.68
C GLY A 138 -5.91 12.51 -3.48
N GLU A 139 -6.31 11.95 -4.62
CA GLU A 139 -7.24 12.58 -5.56
C GLU A 139 -8.50 11.72 -5.85
N GLY A 140 -8.57 10.50 -5.32
CA GLY A 140 -9.74 9.63 -5.41
C GLY A 140 -9.50 8.42 -6.29
N ALA A 141 -10.39 8.14 -7.24
CA ALA A 141 -10.27 7.03 -8.17
C ALA A 141 -10.77 7.42 -9.56
N LEU A 142 -10.03 6.99 -10.58
CA LEU A 142 -10.45 7.04 -11.97
C LEU A 142 -11.30 5.81 -12.27
N ILE A 143 -12.55 6.02 -12.68
CA ILE A 143 -13.50 4.96 -12.99
C ILE A 143 -13.86 5.03 -14.48
N TYR A 144 -13.68 3.92 -15.19
CA TYR A 144 -14.18 3.71 -16.54
C TYR A 144 -15.30 2.68 -16.48
N MET A 145 -16.45 3.00 -17.07
CA MET A 145 -17.59 2.11 -17.18
C MET A 145 -18.04 2.03 -18.64
N ALA A 146 -18.23 0.81 -19.13
CA ALA A 146 -18.86 0.56 -20.43
C ALA A 146 -20.05 -0.37 -20.23
N VAL A 147 -21.14 -0.09 -20.94
CA VAL A 147 -22.37 -0.90 -20.89
C VAL A 147 -22.75 -1.30 -22.31
N THR A 148 -23.02 -2.58 -22.53
CA THR A 148 -23.48 -3.11 -23.82
C THR A 148 -24.85 -3.78 -23.67
N PRO A 149 -25.80 -3.50 -24.58
CA PRO A 149 -27.05 -4.24 -24.65
C PRO A 149 -26.88 -5.64 -25.27
N HIS A 150 -25.77 -5.86 -25.98
CA HIS A 150 -25.46 -7.06 -26.77
C HIS A 150 -24.13 -7.68 -26.30
N PRO A 151 -24.12 -8.44 -25.18
CA PRO A 151 -22.93 -9.12 -24.67
C PRO A 151 -22.37 -10.19 -25.63
N GLU A 152 -23.19 -10.71 -26.54
CA GLU A 152 -22.87 -11.73 -27.54
C GLU A 152 -21.87 -11.28 -28.61
N LEU A 153 -21.59 -9.98 -28.73
CA LEU A 153 -20.71 -9.42 -29.77
C LEU A 153 -19.20 -9.59 -29.47
N GLY A 154 -18.83 -10.34 -28.43
CA GLY A 154 -17.45 -10.77 -28.21
C GLY A 154 -16.51 -9.69 -27.65
N TRP A 155 -16.94 -8.95 -26.63
CA TRP A 155 -16.17 -7.89 -25.95
C TRP A 155 -15.00 -8.38 -25.08
N ASP A 156 -14.71 -9.68 -25.10
CA ASP A 156 -13.55 -10.23 -24.41
C ASP A 156 -12.27 -9.74 -25.10
N LEU A 157 -11.20 -9.60 -24.32
CA LEU A 157 -9.88 -9.33 -24.89
C LEU A 157 -9.54 -10.49 -25.85
N PRO A 158 -9.18 -10.22 -27.12
CA PRO A 158 -8.76 -11.28 -28.03
C PRO A 158 -7.62 -12.07 -27.36
N ASP A 159 -7.64 -13.40 -27.47
CA ASP A 159 -6.50 -14.20 -27.02
C ASP A 159 -5.27 -13.64 -27.75
N PRO A 160 -4.20 -13.24 -27.03
CA PRO A 160 -3.02 -12.64 -27.64
C PRO A 160 -2.38 -13.52 -28.72
N ASN A 161 -2.74 -14.80 -28.80
CA ASN A 161 -2.30 -15.73 -29.83
C ASN A 161 -3.24 -15.86 -31.05
N THR A 162 -4.38 -15.15 -31.08
CA THR A 162 -5.44 -15.28 -32.11
C THR A 162 -5.66 -14.02 -32.96
N PHE A 163 -4.70 -13.09 -33.03
CA PHE A 163 -4.81 -11.94 -33.93
C PHE A 163 -4.89 -12.37 -35.40
N THR A 164 -6.11 -12.59 -35.89
CA THR A 164 -6.44 -12.55 -37.32
C THR A 164 -6.94 -11.13 -37.64
N THR A 165 -6.50 -10.61 -38.77
CA THR A 165 -6.68 -9.20 -39.22
C THR A 165 -8.10 -8.82 -39.64
N ASP A 166 -9.10 -9.59 -39.25
CA ASP A 166 -10.47 -9.36 -39.69
C ASP A 166 -11.18 -8.44 -38.70
N PHE A 167 -11.04 -7.14 -38.94
CA PHE A 167 -11.81 -6.11 -38.25
C PHE A 167 -13.31 -6.34 -38.53
N TYR A 168 -14.07 -6.71 -37.50
CA TYR A 168 -15.53 -6.73 -37.52
C TYR A 168 -16.05 -5.35 -37.93
N ARG A 169 -16.73 -5.27 -39.08
CA ARG A 169 -17.54 -4.10 -39.46
C ARG A 169 -18.85 -4.18 -38.70
N TYR A 170 -19.10 -3.21 -37.83
CA TYR A 170 -20.40 -3.03 -37.19
C TYR A 170 -21.46 -2.74 -38.28
N PRO A 171 -22.58 -3.48 -38.34
CA PRO A 171 -23.72 -3.06 -39.14
C PRO A 171 -24.31 -1.80 -38.51
N THR A 172 -24.26 -0.68 -39.22
CA THR A 172 -24.77 0.62 -38.73
C THR A 172 -26.29 0.75 -38.87
N GLU A 173 -26.98 -0.30 -39.30
CA GLU A 173 -28.42 -0.25 -39.64
C GLU A 173 -29.33 -0.23 -38.40
N ASP A 174 -28.87 -0.70 -37.23
CA ASP A 174 -29.66 -0.71 -35.99
C ASP A 174 -29.59 0.61 -35.19
N CYS A 175 -28.78 1.59 -35.65
CA CYS A 175 -28.60 2.88 -34.97
C CYS A 175 -29.57 3.98 -35.44
N LEU A 176 -30.51 3.68 -36.33
CA LEU A 176 -31.49 4.67 -36.78
C LEU A 176 -32.68 4.71 -35.83
N PRO A 177 -33.05 5.88 -35.29
CA PRO A 177 -34.24 6.00 -34.47
C PRO A 177 -35.49 5.72 -35.32
N PRO A 178 -36.56 5.13 -34.73
CA PRO A 178 -37.79 4.88 -35.46
C PRO A 178 -38.42 6.21 -35.92
N LEU A 179 -38.86 6.24 -37.19
CA LEU A 179 -39.63 7.34 -37.80
C LEU A 179 -41.00 7.51 -37.17
#